data_AF-R7I8M9-F1
#
_entry.id   AF-R7I8M9-F1
#
_cell.length_a   1.000
_cell.length_b   1.000
_cell.length_c   1.000
_cell.angle_alpha   90.00
_cell.angle_beta   90.00
_cell.angle_gamma   90.00
#
_symmetry.space_group_name_H-M   'P 1'
#
loop_
_entity.id
_entity.type
_entity.pdbx_description
1 polymer ?
#
loop_
_entity_poly.entity_id
_entity_poly.type
_entity_poly.pdbx_seq_one_letter_code
_entity_poly.pdbx_strand_id
1 'polypeptide(L)' 'MGFSSASAYEAAARSVVENRDALHKTEAEDGDDVYYVESTKEFVIVSTDGYIRTYFKPNDGIAYYNRQ' A
#
# COMPACT_ATOMS: atom_id res chain seq x y z
N MET A 1 10.50 -7.25 3.14
CA MET A 1 10.54 -7.46 1.67
C MET A 1 11.92 -7.08 1.16
N GLY A 2 12.41 -7.74 0.11
CA GLY A 2 13.67 -7.39 -0.55
C GLY A 2 13.46 -7.37 -2.05
N PHE A 3 13.55 -6.18 -2.66
CA PHE A 3 13.44 -6.00 -4.10
C PHE A 3 14.84 -5.84 -4.71
N SER A 4 15.03 -6.36 -5.92
CA SER A 4 16.30 -6.29 -6.63
C SER A 4 16.59 -4.93 -7.26
N SER A 5 15.59 -4.05 -7.38
CA SER A 5 15.71 -2.69 -7.92
C SER A 5 14.56 -1.79 -7.49
N ALA A 6 14.72 -0.48 -7.64
CA ALA A 6 13.67 0.50 -7.40
C ALA A 6 12.46 0.30 -8.35
N SER A 7 12.71 0.00 -9.62
CA SER A 7 11.65 -0.28 -10.60
C SER A 7 10.84 -1.53 -10.23
N ALA A 8 11.47 -2.57 -9.69
CA ALA A 8 10.75 -3.76 -9.21
C ALA A 8 9.88 -3.46 -7.98
N TYR A 9 10.36 -2.59 -7.08
CA TYR A 9 9.57 -2.10 -5.95
C TYR A 9 8.36 -1.29 -6.42
N GLU A 10 8.55 -0.35 -7.36
CA GLU A 10 7.50 0.50 -7.90
C GLU A 10 6.42 -0.32 -8.62
N ALA A 11 6.82 -1.26 -9.48
CA ALA A 11 5.89 -2.13 -10.19
C ALA A 11 5.05 -3.00 -9.23
N ALA A 12 5.68 -3.51 -8.17
CA ALA A 12 4.99 -4.31 -7.17
C ALA A 12 4.03 -3.46 -6.31
N ALA A 13 4.42 -2.24 -5.91
CA ALA A 13 3.51 -1.31 -5.22
C ALA A 13 2.31 -0.93 -6.11
N ARG A 14 2.57 -0.62 -7.39
CA ARG A 14 1.52 -0.31 -8.38
C ARG A 14 0.54 -1.48 -8.54
N SER A 15 1.04 -2.72 -8.55
CA SER A 15 0.18 -3.90 -8.63
C SER A 15 -0.79 -4.03 -7.45
N VAL A 16 -0.46 -3.50 -6.26
CA VAL A 16 -1.38 -3.46 -5.11
C VAL A 16 -2.46 -2.41 -5.33
N VAL A 17 -2.09 -1.23 -5.83
CA VAL A 17 -3.01 -0.13 -6.13
C VAL A 17 -4.01 -0.51 -7.23
N GLU A 18 -3.56 -1.25 -8.25
CA GLU A 18 -4.41 -1.73 -9.35
C GLU A 18 -5.19 -3.01 -9.01
N ASN A 19 -4.99 -3.58 -7.82
CA ASN A 19 -5.65 -4.81 -7.41
C ASN A 19 -7.12 -4.54 -7.04
N ARG A 20 -8.05 -5.21 -7.73
CA ARG A 20 -9.50 -5.06 -7.52
C ARG A 20 -9.97 -5.55 -6.16
N ASP A 21 -9.20 -6.44 -5.53
CA ASP A 21 -9.47 -6.98 -4.20
C ASP A 21 -8.77 -6.17 -3.09
N ALA A 22 -8.05 -5.09 -3.43
CA ALA A 22 -7.47 -4.21 -2.42
C ALA A 22 -8.59 -3.46 -1.68
N LEU A 23 -8.54 -3.52 -0.35
CA LEU A 23 -9.23 -2.56 0.50
C LEU A 23 -8.63 -1.19 0.26
N HIS A 24 -9.48 -0.17 0.19
CA HIS A 24 -9.07 1.21 -0.05
C HIS A 24 -9.80 2.17 0.89
N LYS A 25 -9.06 3.15 1.41
CA LYS A 25 -9.59 4.30 2.12
C LYS A 25 -8.62 5.47 2.01
N THR A 26 -9.11 6.65 2.37
CA THR A 26 -8.29 7.86 2.53
C THR A 26 -7.90 8.01 4.01
N GLU A 27 -6.62 8.26 4.29
CA GLU A 27 -6.17 8.56 5.67
C GLU A 27 -6.64 9.95 6.12
N ALA A 28 -6.75 10.15 7.44
CA ALA A 28 -7.30 11.38 8.00
C ALA A 28 -6.28 12.52 8.14
N GLU A 29 -4.98 12.24 8.19
CA GLU A 29 -3.95 13.24 8.49
C GLU A 29 -3.64 14.09 7.25
N ASP A 30 -3.23 13.47 6.15
CA ASP A 30 -2.83 14.17 4.92
C ASP A 30 -3.78 13.92 3.72
N GLY A 31 -4.76 13.02 3.87
CA GLY A 31 -5.67 12.66 2.79
C GLY A 31 -5.05 11.72 1.75
N ASP A 32 -3.97 11.02 2.09
CA ASP A 32 -3.36 10.03 1.21
C ASP A 32 -4.26 8.79 1.03
N ASP A 33 -4.06 8.10 -0.09
CA ASP A 33 -4.77 6.86 -0.38
C ASP A 33 -4.04 5.66 0.23
N VAL A 34 -4.76 4.87 1.01
CA VAL A 34 -4.26 3.68 1.71
C VAL A 34 -4.87 2.44 1.06
N TYR A 35 -4.01 1.54 0.56
CA TYR A 35 -4.39 0.29 -0.09
C TYR A 35 -3.90 -0.91 0.71
N TYR A 36 -4.73 -1.95 0.84
CA TYR A 36 -4.36 -3.20 1.49
C TYR A 36 -4.96 -4.44 0.82
N VAL A 37 -4.12 -5.41 0.45
CA VAL A 37 -4.57 -6.72 -0.07
C VAL A 37 -4.47 -7.75 1.05
N GLU A 38 -5.61 -8.23 1.53
CA GLU A 38 -5.69 -9.14 2.69
C GLU A 38 -4.95 -10.45 2.47
N SER A 39 -5.04 -11.03 1.27
CA SER A 39 -4.50 -12.35 0.93
C SER A 39 -2.97 -12.39 1.00
N THR A 40 -2.32 -11.30 0.57
CA THR A 40 -0.85 -11.19 0.53
C THR A 40 -0.29 -10.35 1.66
N LYS A 41 -1.16 -9.68 2.43
CA LYS A 41 -0.84 -8.68 3.46
C LYS A 41 -0.04 -7.50 2.92
N GLU A 42 -0.22 -7.16 1.66
CA GLU A 42 0.49 -6.05 1.02
C GLU A 42 -0.21 -4.73 1.31
N PHE A 43 0.57 -3.71 1.63
CA PHE A 43 0.10 -2.41 2.09
C PHE A 43 0.85 -1.29 1.36
N VAL A 44 0.11 -0.36 0.75
CA VAL A 44 0.67 0.78 0.00
C VAL A 44 -0.01 2.07 0.44
N ILE A 45 0.76 3.15 0.59
CA ILE A 45 0.24 4.52 0.71
C ILE A 45 0.66 5.31 -0.52
N VAL A 46 -0.29 6.01 -1.14
CA VAL A 46 -0.08 6.90 -2.28
C VAL A 46 -0.48 8.30 -1.88
N SER A 47 0.41 9.27 -2.11
CA SER A 47 0.10 10.66 -1.82
C SER A 47 -1.04 11.18 -2.68
N THR A 48 -1.67 12.28 -2.26
CA THR A 48 -2.66 13.00 -3.08
C THR A 48 -2.14 13.41 -4.48
N ASP A 49 -0.83 13.66 -4.62
CA ASP A 49 -0.17 13.93 -5.91
C ASP A 49 0.19 12.66 -6.73
N GLY A 50 -0.14 11.45 -6.25
CA GLY A 50 0.08 10.18 -6.95
C GLY A 50 1.43 9.50 -6.72
N TYR A 51 2.24 9.95 -5.75
CA TYR A 51 3.53 9.31 -5.43
C TYR A 51 3.39 8.19 -4.41
N ILE A 52 4.06 7.06 -4.63
CA ILE A 52 4.14 5.99 -3.62
C ILE A 52 4.95 6.49 -2.42
N ARG A 53 4.32 6.68 -1.27
CA ARG A 53 5.00 7.07 -0.01
C ARG A 53 5.65 5.85 0.66
N THR A 54 4.96 4.72 0.68
CA THR A 54 5.48 3.48 1.26
C THR A 54 4.82 2.25 0.67
N TYR A 55 5.54 1.13 0.69
CA TYR A 55 5.05 -0.19 0.32
C TYR A 55 5.76 -1.28 1.13
N PHE A 56 4.99 -2.07 1.89
CA PHE A 56 5.51 -3.17 2.69
C PHE A 56 4.43 -4.18 3.07
N LYS A 57 4.81 -5.20 3.86
CA LYS A 57 3.90 -6.17 4.47
C LYS A 57 3.88 -5.97 5.99
N PRO A 58 2.85 -5.33 6.57
CA PRO A 58 2.77 -5.16 8.02
C PRO A 58 2.67 -6.51 8.73
N ASN A 59 3.43 -6.68 9.82
CA ASN A 59 3.36 -7.89 10.66
C ASN A 59 1.95 -8.10 11.24
N ASP A 60 1.29 -7.00 11.61
CA ASP A 60 -0.07 -7.01 12.18
C ASP A 60 -1.18 -7.21 11.12
N GLY A 61 -0.83 -7.30 9.84
CA GLY A 61 -1.80 -7.47 8.74
C GLY A 61 -2.88 -6.38 8.73
N ILE A 62 -4.14 -6.78 8.61
CA ILE A 62 -5.30 -5.87 8.52
C ILE A 62 -5.44 -4.93 9.72
N ALA A 63 -4.96 -5.34 10.90
CA ALA A 63 -4.98 -4.47 12.06
C ALA A 63 -4.10 -3.22 11.87
N TYR A 64 -3.05 -3.30 11.05
CA TYR A 64 -2.26 -2.13 10.69
C TYR A 64 -3.05 -1.19 9.77
N TYR A 65 -3.65 -1.75 8.72
CA TYR A 65 -4.50 -1.01 7.78
C TYR A 65 -5.62 -0.26 8.53
N ASN A 66 -6.31 -0.92 9.46
CA ASN A 66 -7.41 -0.31 10.21
C ASN A 66 -7.01 0.86 11.12
N ARG A 67 -5.72 0.99 11.47
CA ARG A 67 -5.19 2.09 12.29
C ARG A 67 -4.76 3.33 11.49
N GLN A 68 -4.52 3.17 10.19
CA GLN A 68 -4.30 4.30 9.28
C GLN A 68 -5.59 5.09 9.11
#